data_AF-A0A4Q6CKI2-F1
#
_entry.id   AF-A0A4Q6CKI2-F1
#
_cell.length_a   1.000
_cell.length_b   1.000
_cell.length_c   1.000
_cell.angle_alpha   90.00
_cell.angle_beta   90.00
_cell.angle_gamma   90.00
#
_symmetry.space_group_name_H-M   'P 1'
#
loop_
_entity.id
_entity.type
_entity.pdbx_description
1 polymer ?
#
loop_
_entity_poly.entity_id
_entity_poly.type
_entity_poly.pdbx_seq_one_letter_code
_entity_poly.pdbx_strand_id
1 'polypeptide(L)'
;MPKQVDCSQNITVDNLADRSLKNEEWMDSQEAANYLRISIGSLRNMTSNGQIPHFKLGRRNRYLRDELRELLLSEQRGKIRGN
;
A
#
# COMPACT_ATOMS: atom_id res chain seq x y z
N MET A 1 -61.20 13.94 14.84
CA MET A 1 -60.86 12.50 14.92
C MET A 1 -59.36 12.35 14.77
N PRO A 2 -58.58 12.27 15.88
CA PRO A 2 -57.15 11.96 15.81
C PRO A 2 -56.93 10.44 15.79
N LYS A 3 -56.09 9.95 14.89
CA LYS A 3 -55.44 8.65 15.03
C LYS A 3 -53.93 8.90 15.12
N GLN A 4 -53.41 8.65 16.31
CA GLN A 4 -52.00 8.58 16.64
C GLN A 4 -51.42 7.29 16.07
N VAL A 5 -50.23 7.32 15.48
CA VAL A 5 -49.19 6.30 15.71
C VAL A 5 -47.82 6.94 15.48
N ASP A 6 -47.00 6.91 16.53
CA ASP A 6 -45.60 7.33 16.58
C ASP A 6 -44.69 6.23 16.00
N CYS A 7 -43.61 6.59 15.32
CA CYS A 7 -42.44 5.72 15.22
C CYS A 7 -41.22 6.55 14.85
N SER A 8 -40.57 7.05 15.89
CA SER A 8 -39.15 7.37 15.92
C SER A 8 -38.27 6.27 15.32
N GLN A 9 -37.07 6.68 14.93
CA GLN A 9 -35.89 5.89 14.54
C GLN A 9 -35.87 5.42 13.07
N ASN A 10 -34.92 5.97 12.30
CA ASN A 10 -34.29 5.38 11.10
C ASN A 10 -33.34 6.44 10.50
N ILE A 11 -32.03 6.30 10.34
CA ILE A 11 -31.11 5.17 10.39
C ILE A 11 -29.73 5.77 10.77
N THR A 12 -29.02 5.20 11.76
CA THR A 12 -27.57 5.38 11.86
C THR A 12 -26.97 4.68 10.64
N VAL A 13 -26.65 5.40 9.57
CA VAL A 13 -25.97 4.77 8.43
C VAL A 13 -24.54 4.45 8.85
N ASP A 14 -24.34 3.16 9.06
CA ASP A 14 -23.13 2.55 9.52
C ASP A 14 -21.92 2.94 8.66
N ASN A 15 -20.97 3.54 9.35
CA ASN A 15 -19.57 3.63 8.98
C ASN A 15 -18.98 2.21 8.95
N LEU A 16 -19.14 1.45 7.85
CA LEU A 16 -18.67 0.06 7.72
C LEU A 16 -18.38 -0.41 6.29
N ALA A 17 -18.10 0.51 5.36
CA ALA A 17 -17.84 0.17 3.95
C ALA A 17 -16.53 0.75 3.39
N ASP A 18 -15.44 0.76 4.15
CA ASP A 18 -14.10 0.87 3.57
C ASP A 18 -13.16 -0.19 4.15
N ARG A 19 -13.59 -1.45 4.02
CA ARG A 19 -12.68 -2.59 4.12
C ARG A 19 -12.28 -2.99 2.71
N SER A 20 -11.14 -2.45 2.27
CA SER A 20 -10.25 -3.10 1.31
C SER A 20 -10.68 -3.10 -0.17
N LEU A 21 -11.00 -1.94 -0.74
CA LEU A 21 -10.51 -1.67 -2.10
C LEU A 21 -9.05 -1.24 -1.96
N LYS A 22 -8.14 -2.20 -1.70
CA LYS A 22 -6.72 -1.94 -1.88
C LYS A 22 -6.56 -1.62 -3.36
N ASN A 23 -6.45 -0.33 -3.68
CA ASN A 23 -6.04 0.11 -5.00
C ASN A 23 -4.59 -0.34 -5.16
N GLU A 24 -4.41 -1.59 -5.58
CA GLU A 24 -3.12 -2.20 -5.88
C GLU A 24 -2.52 -1.48 -7.10
N GLU A 25 -1.89 -0.35 -6.81
CA GLU A 25 -1.18 0.45 -7.79
C GLU A 25 0.14 -0.24 -8.12
N TRP A 26 0.20 -0.78 -9.33
CA TRP A 26 1.38 -1.43 -9.87
C TRP A 26 2.36 -0.40 -10.42
N MET A 27 3.55 -0.36 -9.85
CA MET A 27 4.62 0.55 -10.25
C MET A 27 5.69 -0.17 -11.07
N ASP A 28 6.32 0.57 -11.97
CA ASP A 28 7.50 0.12 -12.69
C ASP A 28 8.80 0.26 -11.86
N SER A 29 9.92 -0.19 -12.41
CA SER A 29 11.21 -0.11 -11.70
C SER A 29 11.70 1.32 -11.49
N GLN A 30 11.31 2.25 -12.35
CA GLN A 30 11.72 3.65 -12.29
C GLN A 30 10.86 4.41 -11.27
N GLU A 31 9.54 4.20 -11.31
CA GLU A 31 8.57 4.71 -10.33
C GLU A 31 8.87 4.18 -8.93
N ALA A 32 9.13 2.88 -8.78
CA ALA A 32 9.48 2.28 -7.48
C ALA A 32 10.79 2.85 -6.93
N ALA A 33 11.81 3.03 -7.78
CA ALA A 33 13.09 3.62 -7.38
C ALA A 33 12.91 5.08 -6.92
N ASN A 34 12.12 5.86 -7.67
CA ASN A 34 11.78 7.23 -7.31
C ASN A 34 10.98 7.31 -5.99
N TYR A 35 10.04 6.40 -5.79
CA TYR A 35 9.24 6.30 -4.58
C TYR A 35 10.09 6.01 -3.34
N LEU A 36 11.03 5.07 -3.45
CA LEU A 36 11.97 4.72 -2.39
C LEU A 36 13.16 5.69 -2.27
N ARG A 37 13.29 6.66 -3.19
CA ARG A 37 14.42 7.61 -3.29
C ARG A 37 15.80 6.93 -3.39
N ILE A 38 15.88 5.88 -4.20
CA ILE A 38 17.11 5.11 -4.46
C ILE A 38 17.40 5.08 -5.97
N SER A 39 18.62 4.66 -6.34
CA SER A 39 18.93 4.41 -7.75
C SER A 39 18.27 3.12 -8.26
N ILE A 40 17.93 3.06 -9.54
CA ILE A 40 17.34 1.86 -10.18
C ILE A 40 18.29 0.64 -10.05
N GLY A 41 19.61 0.88 -10.12
CA GLY A 41 20.60 -0.18 -9.90
C GLY A 41 20.56 -0.73 -8.47
N SER A 42 20.46 0.15 -7.47
CA SER A 42 20.29 -0.25 -6.08
C SER A 42 18.98 -1.00 -5.86
N LEU A 43 17.86 -0.52 -6.44
CA LEU A 43 16.58 -1.23 -6.43
C LEU A 43 16.75 -2.65 -6.96
N ARG A 44 17.33 -2.84 -8.14
CA ARG A 44 17.53 -4.17 -8.75
C ARG A 44 18.40 -5.08 -7.89
N ASN A 45 19.47 -4.57 -7.30
CA ASN A 45 20.33 -5.33 -6.40
C ASN A 45 19.56 -5.78 -5.16
N MET A 46 18.80 -4.87 -4.53
CA MET A 46 17.98 -5.19 -3.35
C MET A 46 16.86 -6.17 -3.68
N THR A 47 16.23 -6.04 -4.85
CA THR A 47 15.25 -7.00 -5.37
C THR A 47 15.88 -8.38 -5.59
N SER A 48 17.07 -8.44 -6.19
CA SER A 48 17.81 -9.70 -6.38
C SER A 48 18.26 -10.34 -5.07
N ASN A 49 18.55 -9.52 -4.05
CA ASN A 49 18.88 -9.98 -2.70
C ASN A 49 17.64 -10.41 -1.89
N GLY A 50 16.43 -10.29 -2.45
CA GLY A 50 15.18 -10.62 -1.77
C GLY A 50 14.76 -9.63 -0.69
N GLN A 51 15.34 -8.42 -0.69
CA GLN A 51 14.99 -7.37 0.29
C GLN A 51 13.72 -6.62 -0.11
N ILE A 52 13.45 -6.49 -1.40
CA ILE A 52 12.29 -5.75 -1.92
C ILE A 52 11.30 -6.73 -2.55
N PRO A 53 10.04 -6.78 -2.06
CA PRO A 53 8.97 -7.52 -2.68
C PRO A 53 8.77 -7.11 -4.14
N HIS A 54 8.71 -8.09 -5.03
CA HIS A 54 8.54 -7.84 -6.45
C HIS A 54 7.75 -8.98 -7.10
N PHE A 55 7.02 -8.61 -8.15
CA PHE A 55 6.31 -9.55 -8.99
C PHE A 55 6.95 -9.56 -10.37
N LYS A 56 7.10 -10.76 -10.93
CA LYS A 56 7.61 -10.91 -12.30
C LYS A 56 6.47 -10.79 -13.28
N LEU A 57 6.53 -9.78 -14.15
CA LEU A 57 5.66 -9.64 -15.31
C LEU A 57 6.52 -9.80 -16.57
N GLY A 58 6.67 -11.06 -17.00
CA GLY A 58 7.55 -11.43 -18.10
C GLY A 58 9.02 -11.13 -17.79
N ARG A 59 9.63 -10.22 -18.59
CA ARG A 59 11.04 -9.81 -18.43
C ARG A 59 11.22 -8.60 -17.50
N ARG A 60 10.14 -8.04 -16.94
CA ARG A 60 10.16 -6.82 -16.12
C ARG A 60 9.67 -7.11 -14.71
N ASN A 61 10.23 -6.39 -13.75
CA ASN A 61 9.77 -6.40 -12.36
C ASN A 61 8.67 -5.36 -12.19
N ARG A 62 7.62 -5.74 -11.48
CA ARG A 62 6.54 -4.88 -11.02
C ARG A 62 6.51 -4.86 -9.50
N TYR A 63 6.18 -3.71 -8.96
CA TYR A 63 6.21 -3.46 -7.53
C TYR A 63 4.82 -2.98 -7.11
N LEU A 64 4.30 -3.50 -6.01
CA LEU A 64 3.08 -2.97 -5.42
C LEU A 64 3.43 -1.79 -4.52
N ARG A 65 2.73 -0.67 -4.73
CA ARG A 65 2.93 0.53 -3.91
C ARG A 65 2.76 0.26 -2.42
N ASP A 66 1.78 -0.58 -2.07
CA ASP A 66 1.48 -0.94 -0.68
C ASP A 66 2.62 -1.73 -0.03
N GLU A 67 3.22 -2.67 -0.76
CA GLU A 67 4.39 -3.43 -0.26
C GLU A 67 5.61 -2.52 -0.07
N LEU A 68 5.86 -1.60 -1.01
CA LEU A 68 6.93 -0.61 -0.86
C LEU A 68 6.70 0.31 0.33
N ARG A 69 5.44 0.69 0.60
CA ARG A 69 5.07 1.46 1.79
C ARG A 69 5.29 0.65 3.07
N GLU A 70 4.87 -0.61 3.10
CA GLU A 70 5.09 -1.49 4.25
C GLU A 70 6.59 -1.66 4.55
N LEU A 71 7.40 -1.78 3.49
CA LEU A 71 8.85 -1.84 3.60
C LEU A 71 9.46 -0.56 4.20
N LEU A 72 8.95 0.62 3.82
CA LEU A 72 9.39 1.87 4.44
C LEU A 72 9.02 1.94 5.93
N LEU A 73 7.84 1.44 6.31
CA LEU A 73 7.38 1.40 7.70
C LEU A 73 8.15 0.36 8.53
N SER A 74 8.56 -0.75 7.93
CA SER A 74 9.33 -1.81 8.60
C SER A 74 10.79 -1.40 8.83
N GLU A 75 11.44 -0.79 7.83
CA GLU A 75 12.83 -0.30 7.92
C GLU A 75 12.96 0.90 8.88
N GLN A 76 11.88 1.65 9.13
CA GLN A 76 11.88 2.78 10.06
C GLN A 76 12.14 2.35 11.53
N ARG A 77 12.04 1.05 11.84
CA ARG A 77 12.26 0.49 13.19
C ARG A 77 13.73 0.27 13.58
N GLY A 78 14.68 0.82 12.84
CA GLY A 78 16.04 1.00 13.33
C GLY A 78 17.09 0.31 12.48
N LYS A 79 17.58 1.03 11.47
CA LYS A 79 18.90 0.77 10.92
C LYS A 79 19.54 2.09 10.54
N ILE A 80 20.25 2.68 11.50
CA ILE A 80 21.29 3.68 11.23
C ILE A 80 22.31 2.95 10.35
N ARG A 81 22.27 3.17 9.04
CA ARG A 81 23.40 2.85 8.18
C ARG A 81 24.46 3.91 8.43
N GLY A 82 25.17 3.74 9.55
CA GLY A 82 26.38 4.48 9.86
C GLY A 82 27.40 4.17 8.78
N ASN A 83 27.97 5.22 8.20
CA ASN A 83 29.15 5.15 7.36
C ASN A 83 30.16 6.13 7.92
#